data_AF-A0A7J2R5Z1-F1
#
_entry.id   AF-A0A7J2R5Z1-F1
#
_cell.length_a   1.000
_cell.length_b   1.000
_cell.length_c   1.000
_cell.angle_alpha   90.00
_cell.angle_beta   90.00
_cell.angle_gamma   90.00
#
_symmetry.space_group_name_H-M   'P 1'
#
loop_
_entity.id
_entity.type
_entity.pdbx_description
1 polymer ?
#
loop_
_entity_poly.entity_id
_entity_poly.type
_entity_poly.pdbx_seq_one_letter_code
_entity_poly.pdbx_strand_id
1 'polypeptide(L)'
;MLIYKTGQIGNKEQVTLNALLDEIADDYKDFFITRDNLRLFLKDNKELLFENIKKGDKLVYGEEGILIVDGFSDKANRHYIKILSENNQNTNKLIARLLWDLKNIELYAKIKLINPIRQILESNGFIFKGSRGKEILLVKPIK
;
A
#
# COMPACT_ATOMS: atom_id res chain seq x y z
N MET A 1 10.15 -0.22 -14.90
CA MET A 1 8.84 -0.80 -15.33
C MET A 1 7.98 -1.08 -14.08
N LEU A 2 6.65 -0.93 -14.13
CA LEU A 2 5.79 -1.29 -12.97
C LEU A 2 5.15 -2.67 -13.15
N ILE A 3 5.17 -3.46 -12.08
CA ILE A 3 4.67 -4.84 -12.04
C ILE A 3 3.51 -4.90 -11.06
N TYR A 4 2.37 -5.44 -11.51
CA TYR A 4 1.24 -5.82 -10.66
C TYR A 4 1.31 -7.32 -10.37
N LYS A 5 1.10 -7.72 -9.12
CA LYS A 5 1.27 -9.10 -8.67
C LYS A 5 0.23 -9.51 -7.64
N THR A 6 -0.15 -10.78 -7.73
CA THR A 6 -0.99 -11.52 -6.78
C THR A 6 -0.50 -12.96 -6.69
N GLY A 7 -0.79 -13.63 -5.58
CA GLY A 7 -0.42 -15.03 -5.41
C GLY A 7 1.06 -15.18 -5.07
N GLN A 8 1.69 -16.25 -5.54
CA GLN A 8 3.05 -16.58 -5.11
C GLN A 8 4.10 -15.59 -5.69
N ILE A 9 4.94 -15.07 -4.81
CA ILE A 9 6.15 -14.30 -5.15
C ILE A 9 7.30 -15.29 -5.34
N GLY A 10 7.97 -15.22 -6.49
CA GLY A 10 9.13 -16.08 -6.77
C GLY A 10 10.39 -15.58 -6.07
N ASN A 11 11.39 -16.45 -5.90
CA ASN A 11 12.62 -16.13 -5.16
C ASN A 11 13.34 -14.88 -5.69
N LYS A 12 13.43 -14.70 -7.01
CA LYS A 12 14.06 -13.51 -7.62
C LYS A 12 13.28 -12.23 -7.30
N GLU A 13 11.95 -12.28 -7.37
CA GLU A 13 11.08 -11.15 -7.03
C GLU A 13 11.21 -10.81 -5.54
N GLN A 14 11.30 -11.83 -4.67
CA GLN A 14 11.45 -11.65 -3.24
C GLN A 14 12.77 -10.96 -2.88
N VAL A 15 13.88 -11.30 -3.54
CA VAL A 15 15.16 -10.59 -3.38
C VAL A 15 15.02 -9.11 -3.74
N THR A 16 14.41 -8.80 -4.88
CA THR A 16 14.16 -7.40 -5.29
C THR A 16 13.27 -6.65 -4.30
N LEU A 17 12.16 -7.27 -3.88
CA LEU A 17 11.22 -6.66 -2.94
C LEU A 17 11.84 -6.44 -1.57
N ASN A 18 12.67 -7.38 -1.09
CA ASN A 18 13.40 -7.22 0.15
C ASN A 18 14.38 -6.05 0.09
N ALA A 19 15.13 -5.90 -1.01
CA ALA A 19 16.03 -4.76 -1.20
C ALA A 19 15.26 -3.43 -1.14
N LEU A 20 14.15 -3.31 -1.88
CA LEU A 20 13.29 -2.12 -1.84
C LEU A 20 12.76 -1.82 -0.43
N LEU A 21 12.30 -2.87 0.26
CA LEU A 21 11.81 -2.77 1.63
C LEU A 21 12.92 -2.38 2.62
N ASP A 22 14.19 -2.64 2.33
CA ASP A 22 15.28 -2.21 3.21
C ASP A 22 15.72 -0.78 2.92
N GLU A 23 15.86 -0.43 1.64
CA GLU A 23 16.41 0.85 1.17
C GLU A 23 15.47 2.04 1.40
N ILE A 24 14.17 1.86 1.19
CA ILE A 24 13.22 2.99 1.25
C ILE A 24 12.80 3.25 2.70
N ALA A 25 13.03 4.46 3.21
CA ALA A 25 12.64 4.87 4.55
C ALA A 25 11.11 4.99 4.71
N ASP A 26 10.57 4.53 5.85
CA ASP A 26 9.17 4.76 6.26
C ASP A 26 9.12 5.80 7.39
N ASP A 27 9.47 7.05 7.06
CA ASP A 27 9.60 8.14 8.03
C ASP A 27 8.31 8.42 8.79
N TYR A 28 7.16 8.21 8.13
CA TYR A 28 5.84 8.47 8.68
C TYR A 28 5.23 7.27 9.40
N LYS A 29 5.85 6.08 9.29
CA LYS A 29 5.36 4.83 9.89
C LYS A 29 3.92 4.51 9.47
N ASP A 30 3.62 4.69 8.17
CA ASP A 30 2.30 4.43 7.58
C ASP A 30 2.28 3.09 6.81
N PHE A 31 3.44 2.45 6.62
CA PHE A 31 3.57 1.17 5.93
C PHE A 31 3.39 -0.03 6.86
N PHE A 32 2.18 -0.16 7.41
CA PHE A 32 1.80 -1.21 8.35
C PHE A 32 0.39 -1.75 8.09
N ILE A 33 0.14 -2.99 8.51
CA ILE A 33 -1.21 -3.57 8.60
C ILE A 33 -1.64 -3.67 10.08
N THR A 34 -2.95 -3.83 10.31
CA THR A 34 -3.48 -4.01 11.66
C THR A 34 -4.06 -5.40 11.80
N ARG A 35 -3.56 -6.18 12.77
CA ARG A 35 -4.09 -7.49 13.14
C ARG A 35 -4.18 -7.56 14.66
N ASP A 36 -5.30 -8.05 15.19
CA ASP A 36 -5.53 -8.16 16.64
C ASP A 36 -5.26 -6.87 17.43
N ASN A 37 -5.68 -5.72 16.86
CA ASN A 37 -5.43 -4.36 17.37
C ASN A 37 -3.95 -3.94 17.48
N LEU A 38 -3.03 -4.74 16.93
CA LEU A 38 -1.61 -4.42 16.86
C LEU A 38 -1.25 -3.91 15.46
N ARG A 39 -0.34 -2.92 15.42
CA ARG A 39 0.26 -2.44 14.18
C ARG A 39 1.47 -3.30 13.85
N LEU A 40 1.42 -3.98 12.73
CA LEU A 40 2.51 -4.80 12.22
C LEU A 40 3.15 -4.06 11.05
N PHE A 41 4.32 -3.45 11.29
CA PHE A 41 5.08 -2.74 10.27
C PHE A 41 5.61 -3.73 9.25
N LEU A 42 5.26 -3.53 7.98
CA LEU A 42 5.54 -4.53 6.94
C LEU A 42 7.03 -4.62 6.61
N LYS A 43 7.80 -3.54 6.86
CA LYS A 43 9.27 -3.57 6.77
C LYS A 43 9.88 -4.59 7.73
N ASP A 44 9.33 -4.67 8.94
CA ASP A 44 9.81 -5.58 10.01
C ASP A 44 9.17 -6.97 9.91
N ASN A 45 8.11 -7.12 9.12
CA ASN A 45 7.30 -8.33 9.01
C ASN A 45 7.17 -8.77 7.53
N LYS A 46 8.30 -8.87 6.83
CA LYS A 46 8.33 -9.16 5.37
C LYS A 46 7.72 -10.51 5.01
N GLU A 47 7.92 -11.53 5.84
CA GLU A 47 7.32 -12.85 5.63
C GLU A 47 5.79 -12.77 5.64
N LEU A 48 5.22 -12.04 6.60
CA LEU A 48 3.78 -11.78 6.69
C LEU A 48 3.26 -11.06 5.44
N LEU A 49 4.00 -10.07 4.94
CA LEU A 49 3.68 -9.37 3.68
C LEU A 49 3.57 -10.37 2.51
N PHE A 50 4.57 -11.24 2.33
CA PHE A 50 4.56 -12.20 1.21
C PHE A 50 3.49 -13.28 1.38
N GLU A 51 3.24 -13.74 2.60
CA GLU A 51 2.14 -14.67 2.89
C GLU A 51 0.79 -14.07 2.55
N ASN A 52 0.56 -12.82 2.91
CA ASN A 52 -0.69 -12.13 2.66
C ASN A 52 -0.93 -11.94 1.14
N ILE A 53 0.12 -11.60 0.38
CA ILE A 53 0.03 -11.53 -1.09
C ILE A 53 -0.28 -12.91 -1.69
N LYS A 54 0.33 -13.97 -1.15
CA LYS A 54 0.02 -15.36 -1.54
C LYS A 54 -1.45 -15.71 -1.26
N LYS A 55 -2.01 -15.22 -0.15
CA LYS A 55 -3.40 -15.44 0.27
C LYS A 55 -4.42 -14.57 -0.48
N GLY A 56 -3.98 -13.51 -1.15
CA GLY A 56 -4.84 -12.75 -2.06
C GLY A 56 -4.60 -11.25 -2.11
N ASP A 57 -3.81 -10.68 -1.19
CA ASP A 57 -3.47 -9.26 -1.20
C ASP A 57 -2.76 -8.86 -2.50
N LYS A 58 -2.90 -7.59 -2.86
CA LYS A 58 -2.41 -7.08 -4.15
C LYS A 58 -1.13 -6.32 -3.94
N LEU A 59 -0.21 -6.43 -4.90
CA LEU A 59 1.07 -5.77 -4.88
C LEU A 59 1.28 -5.05 -6.20
N VAL A 60 1.73 -3.79 -6.14
CA VAL A 60 2.33 -3.07 -7.26
C VAL A 60 3.73 -2.66 -6.84
N TYR A 61 4.73 -2.92 -7.66
CA TYR A 61 6.09 -2.49 -7.37
C TYR A 61 6.85 -2.09 -8.64
N GLY A 62 7.91 -1.31 -8.42
CA GLY A 62 8.90 -0.95 -9.42
C GLY A 62 10.25 -0.72 -8.75
N GLU A 63 11.20 -0.16 -9.49
CA GLU A 63 12.57 0.08 -9.01
C GLU A 63 12.65 1.05 -7.82
N GLU A 64 11.65 1.90 -7.61
CA GLU A 64 11.73 3.02 -6.65
C GLU A 64 10.52 3.04 -5.70
N GLY A 65 9.82 1.91 -5.55
CA GLY A 65 8.72 1.81 -4.60
C GLY A 65 7.82 0.58 -4.72
N ILE A 66 7.01 0.44 -3.68
CA ILE A 66 6.08 -0.65 -3.44
C ILE A 66 4.75 -0.09 -2.93
N LEU A 67 3.66 -0.66 -3.43
CA LEU A 67 2.30 -0.42 -2.97
C LEU A 67 1.63 -1.76 -2.73
N ILE A 68 0.98 -1.91 -1.57
CA ILE A 68 0.21 -3.10 -1.20
C ILE A 68 -1.24 -2.72 -1.01
N VAL A 69 -2.15 -3.63 -1.35
CA VAL A 69 -3.56 -3.58 -0.93
C VAL A 69 -3.85 -4.73 0.00
N ASP A 70 -4.00 -4.39 1.27
CA ASP A 70 -4.36 -5.26 2.39
C ASP A 70 -5.88 -5.43 2.47
N GLY A 71 -6.35 -6.62 2.87
CA GLY A 71 -7.77 -6.92 3.09
C GLY A 71 -8.37 -7.98 2.17
N PHE A 72 -7.65 -8.43 1.13
CA PHE A 72 -8.11 -9.54 0.29
C PHE A 72 -7.79 -10.89 0.94
N SER A 73 -6.63 -10.98 1.60
CA SER A 73 -6.12 -12.18 2.24
C SER A 73 -6.99 -12.67 3.40
N ASP A 74 -7.66 -11.76 4.09
CA ASP A 74 -8.56 -12.03 5.22
C ASP A 74 -10.05 -11.78 4.89
N LYS A 75 -10.36 -11.45 3.64
CA LYS A 75 -11.72 -11.12 3.15
C LYS A 75 -12.35 -9.96 3.92
N ALA A 76 -11.55 -8.98 4.33
CA ALA A 76 -12.04 -7.78 4.98
C ALA A 76 -12.98 -6.97 4.07
N ASN A 77 -13.94 -6.28 4.68
CA ASN A 77 -14.84 -5.38 3.95
C ASN A 77 -14.13 -4.13 3.40
N ARG A 78 -12.96 -3.76 3.93
CA ARG A 78 -12.20 -2.58 3.53
C ARG A 78 -10.83 -2.99 3.05
N HIS A 79 -10.48 -2.50 1.87
CA HIS A 79 -9.19 -2.75 1.25
C HIS A 79 -8.30 -1.54 1.43
N TYR A 80 -7.23 -1.67 2.22
CA TYR A 80 -6.35 -0.56 2.55
C TYR A 80 -5.09 -0.57 1.70
N ILE A 81 -4.78 0.57 1.08
CA ILE A 81 -3.51 0.76 0.41
C ILE A 81 -2.43 1.14 1.42
N LYS A 82 -1.23 0.60 1.22
CA LYS A 82 0.00 0.90 1.95
C LYS A 82 1.08 1.20 0.93
N ILE A 83 1.74 2.35 1.06
CA ILE A 83 2.68 2.85 0.06
C ILE A 83 4.02 3.13 0.73
N LEU A 84 5.09 2.68 0.08
CA LEU A 84 6.46 3.01 0.42
C LEU A 84 7.19 3.31 -0.89
N SER A 85 7.64 4.55 -1.08
CA SER A 85 8.28 4.98 -2.33
C SER A 85 9.24 6.14 -2.06
N GLU A 86 10.29 6.24 -2.86
CA GLU A 86 11.34 7.25 -2.68
C GLU A 86 10.87 8.68 -2.93
N ASN A 87 9.84 8.87 -3.78
CA ASN A 87 9.37 10.20 -4.13
C ASN A 87 7.92 10.24 -4.59
N ASN A 88 7.40 11.47 -4.72
CA ASN A 88 6.02 11.74 -5.10
C ASN A 88 5.68 11.29 -6.53
N GLN A 89 6.63 11.39 -7.47
CA GLN A 89 6.39 10.97 -8.85
C GLN A 89 6.16 9.46 -8.93
N ASN A 90 6.96 8.68 -8.21
CA ASN A 90 6.82 7.22 -8.17
C ASN A 90 5.59 6.78 -7.40
N THR A 91 5.28 7.44 -6.28
CA THR A 91 4.01 7.25 -5.58
C THR A 91 2.82 7.43 -6.54
N ASN A 92 2.81 8.49 -7.34
CA ASN A 92 1.75 8.73 -8.31
C ASN A 92 1.67 7.62 -9.38
N LYS A 93 2.80 7.16 -9.91
CA LYS A 93 2.85 6.05 -10.88
C LYS A 93 2.30 4.74 -10.29
N LEU A 94 2.68 4.41 -9.05
CA LEU A 94 2.20 3.22 -8.33
C LEU A 94 0.68 3.26 -8.14
N ILE A 95 0.14 4.39 -7.67
CA ILE A 95 -1.31 4.58 -7.50
C ILE A 95 -2.04 4.48 -8.83
N ALA A 96 -1.57 5.18 -9.87
CA ALA A 96 -2.18 5.14 -11.19
C ALA A 96 -2.24 3.70 -11.76
N ARG A 97 -1.14 2.94 -11.59
CA ARG A 97 -1.10 1.53 -12.00
C ARG A 97 -2.09 0.69 -11.21
N LEU A 98 -2.13 0.83 -9.89
CA LEU A 98 -3.09 0.11 -9.06
C LEU A 98 -4.53 0.37 -9.47
N LEU A 99 -4.90 1.64 -9.67
CA LEU A 99 -6.26 2.04 -10.04
C LEU A 99 -6.66 1.51 -11.43
N TRP A 100 -5.68 1.32 -12.32
CA TRP A 100 -5.93 0.66 -13.61
C TRP A 100 -6.32 -0.81 -13.44
N ASP A 101 -5.63 -1.52 -12.54
CA ASP A 101 -5.87 -2.95 -12.29
C ASP A 101 -7.11 -3.19 -11.39
N LEU A 102 -7.45 -2.25 -10.48
CA LEU A 102 -8.54 -2.37 -9.50
C LEU A 102 -9.68 -1.35 -9.71
N LYS A 103 -10.34 -1.38 -10.86
CA LYS A 103 -11.34 -0.36 -11.24
C LYS A 103 -12.64 -0.38 -10.41
N ASN A 104 -13.04 -1.54 -9.89
CA ASN A 104 -14.37 -1.76 -9.28
C ASN A 104 -14.31 -2.05 -7.77
N ILE A 105 -13.32 -1.49 -7.09
CA ILE A 105 -13.09 -1.77 -5.66
C ILE A 105 -12.90 -0.44 -4.93
N GLU A 106 -13.60 -0.28 -3.81
CA GLU A 106 -13.39 0.86 -2.93
C GLU A 106 -12.06 0.67 -2.17
N LEU A 107 -11.17 1.65 -2.30
CA LEU A 107 -9.85 1.62 -1.67
C LEU A 107 -9.74 2.66 -0.55
N TYR A 108 -9.11 2.27 0.53
CA TYR A 108 -8.94 3.12 1.71
C TYR A 108 -7.46 3.44 1.92
N ALA A 109 -7.16 4.65 2.35
CA ALA A 109 -5.81 5.03 2.77
C ALA A 109 -5.88 5.67 4.15
N LYS A 110 -5.15 5.10 5.11
CA LYS A 110 -5.01 5.68 6.45
C LYS A 110 -3.56 6.07 6.65
N ILE A 111 -3.30 7.37 6.70
CA ILE A 111 -1.95 7.95 6.73
C ILE A 111 -1.86 9.08 7.75
N LYS A 112 -0.64 9.49 8.11
CA LYS A 112 -0.44 10.69 8.93
C LYS A 112 -0.80 11.96 8.17
N LEU A 113 -1.32 12.95 8.88
CA LEU A 113 -1.71 14.25 8.32
C LEU A 113 -0.56 14.99 7.61
N ILE A 114 0.66 14.81 8.11
CA ILE A 114 1.87 15.44 7.59
C ILE A 114 2.52 14.65 6.43
N ASN A 115 2.01 13.46 6.11
CA ASN A 115 2.59 12.63 5.07
C ASN A 115 2.26 13.22 3.68
N PRO A 116 3.26 13.57 2.85
CA PRO A 116 3.04 14.20 1.54
C PRO A 116 2.26 13.31 0.56
N ILE A 117 2.24 11.99 0.78
CA ILE A 117 1.43 11.02 0.02
C ILE A 117 -0.05 11.42 0.02
N ARG A 118 -0.52 12.11 1.05
CA ARG A 118 -1.89 12.64 1.14
C ARG A 118 -2.30 13.41 -0.11
N GLN A 119 -1.48 14.38 -0.54
CA GLN A 119 -1.83 15.25 -1.66
C GLN A 119 -1.91 14.46 -2.98
N ILE A 120 -1.10 13.41 -3.11
CA ILE A 120 -1.07 12.54 -4.28
C ILE A 120 -2.30 11.65 -4.31
N LEU A 121 -2.74 11.15 -3.15
CA LEU A 121 -3.99 10.39 -3.06
C LEU A 121 -5.18 11.27 -3.42
N GLU A 122 -5.24 12.48 -2.88
CA GLU A 122 -6.29 13.44 -3.19
C GLU A 122 -6.33 13.77 -4.70
N SER A 123 -5.18 13.98 -5.34
CA SER A 123 -5.09 14.22 -6.80
C SER A 123 -5.51 13.01 -7.64
N ASN A 124 -5.35 11.79 -7.11
CA ASN A 124 -5.87 10.54 -7.71
C ASN A 124 -7.35 10.28 -7.35
N GLY A 125 -8.02 11.26 -6.75
CA GLY A 125 -9.46 11.24 -6.47
C GLY A 125 -9.83 10.39 -5.26
N PHE A 126 -8.92 10.21 -4.31
CA PHE A 126 -9.29 9.82 -2.95
C PHE A 126 -9.90 11.04 -2.23
N ILE A 127 -10.96 10.84 -1.48
CA ILE A 127 -11.68 11.88 -0.75
C ILE A 127 -11.58 11.66 0.75
N PHE A 128 -11.61 12.75 1.51
CA PHE A 128 -11.61 12.69 2.97
C PHE A 128 -12.86 11.98 3.52
N LYS A 129 -12.67 11.03 4.43
CA LYS A 129 -13.76 10.31 5.10
C LYS A 129 -13.80 10.54 6.61
N GLY A 130 -12.67 10.89 7.23
CA GLY A 130 -12.59 11.16 8.65
C GLY A 130 -11.16 11.27 9.16
N SER A 131 -10.99 11.65 10.42
CA SER A 131 -9.68 11.79 11.07
C SER A 131 -9.70 11.25 12.49
N ARG A 132 -8.53 10.87 13.00
CA ARG A 132 -8.34 10.48 14.40
C ARG A 132 -6.93 10.88 14.85
N GLY A 133 -6.82 11.84 15.76
CA GLY A 133 -5.53 12.35 16.21
C GLY A 133 -4.72 12.89 15.04
N LYS A 134 -3.51 12.36 14.83
CA LYS A 134 -2.60 12.75 13.73
C LYS A 134 -2.84 11.99 12.42
N GLU A 135 -3.88 11.19 12.34
CA GLU A 135 -4.17 10.34 11.17
C GLU A 135 -5.42 10.81 10.43
N ILE A 136 -5.38 10.67 9.11
CA ILE A 136 -6.48 10.94 8.19
C ILE A 136 -6.88 9.64 7.49
N LEU A 137 -8.18 9.45 7.29
CA LEU A 137 -8.75 8.40 6.47
C LEU A 137 -9.25 9.02 5.17
N LEU A 138 -8.68 8.53 4.06
CA LEU A 138 -9.11 8.83 2.71
C LEU A 138 -9.77 7.58 2.10
N VAL A 139 -10.73 7.79 1.20
CA VAL A 139 -11.40 6.72 0.46
C VAL A 139 -11.44 7.05 -1.02
N LYS A 140 -11.16 6.07 -1.87
CA LYS A 140 -11.42 6.12 -3.29
C LYS A 140 -12.74 5.41 -3.57
N PRO A 141 -13.84 6.13 -3.78
CA PRO A 141 -15.12 5.50 -4.06
C PRO A 141 -15.09 4.76 -5.40
N ILE A 142 -15.90 3.72 -5.50
CA ILE A 142 -16.21 3.07 -6.78
C ILE A 142 -16.89 4.11 -7.66
N LYS A 143 -16.40 4.26 -8.90
CA LYS A 143 -17.05 5.11 -9.91
C LYS A 143 -18.03 4.30 -10.73
#